data_AF-A0A7X7BEW4-F1
#
_entry.id   AF-A0A7X7BEW4-F1
#
_cell.length_a   1.000
_cell.length_b   1.000
_cell.length_c   1.000
_cell.angle_alpha   90.00
_cell.angle_beta   90.00
_cell.angle_gamma   90.00
#
_symmetry.space_group_name_H-M   'P 1'
#
loop_
_entity.id
_entity.type
_entity.pdbx_description
1 polymer ?
#
loop_
_entity_poly.entity_id
_entity_poly.type
_entity_poly.pdbx_seq_one_letter_code
_entity_poly.pdbx_strand_id
1 'polypeptide(L)'
;MIINHKTEKGIGGGNCQVSSTLYNAILLVPSLEVLERHEHGKDVTYVPDGKDAAVSYGSLDLKFKNNSNKSIRIEASSNNSSITIRLVEF
;
A
#
# COMPACT_ATOMS: atom_id res chain seq x y z
N MET A 1 13.81 -1.00 2.62
CA MET A 1 13.70 -2.00 3.71
C MET A 1 14.73 -1.64 4.76
N ILE A 2 14.37 -1.66 6.04
CA ILE A 2 15.38 -1.58 7.11
C ILE A 2 15.70 -3.00 7.51
N ILE A 3 16.91 -3.45 7.17
CA ILE A 3 17.47 -4.71 7.66
C ILE A 3 18.59 -4.32 8.62
N ASN A 4 18.57 -4.86 9.84
CA ASN A 4 19.66 -4.67 10.82
C ASN A 4 20.05 -3.21 11.10
N HIS A 5 19.06 -2.33 11.31
CA HIS A 5 19.28 -0.93 11.76
C HIS A 5 20.09 -0.07 10.77
N LYS A 6 20.21 -0.51 9.51
CA LYS A 6 20.75 0.28 8.41
C LYS A 6 19.72 0.43 7.31
N THR A 7 19.56 1.65 6.83
CA THR A 7 18.74 1.96 5.65
C THR A 7 19.54 1.55 4.41
N GLU A 8 19.36 0.33 3.95
CA GLU A 8 19.93 -0.10 2.67
C GLU A 8 18.94 0.19 1.53
N LYS A 9 19.42 0.84 0.47
CA LYS A 9 18.72 0.91 -0.82
C LYS A 9 18.74 -0.49 -1.46
N GLY A 10 17.91 -1.38 -0.94
CA GLY A 10 17.55 -2.60 -1.64
C GLY A 10 16.70 -2.28 -2.86
N ILE A 11 16.77 -3.15 -3.87
CA ILE A 11 15.80 -3.24 -4.97
C ILE A 11 14.41 -3.42 -4.31
N GLY A 12 13.65 -2.34 -4.12
CA GLY A 12 12.44 -2.33 -3.27
C GLY A 12 12.24 -1.08 -2.40
N GLY A 13 13.10 -0.07 -2.49
CA GLY A 13 12.80 1.25 -1.93
C GLY A 13 11.57 1.88 -2.60
N GLY A 14 10.42 1.84 -1.93
CA GLY A 14 9.16 2.42 -2.41
C GLY A 14 7.95 1.50 -2.32
N ASN A 15 8.13 0.18 -2.26
CA ASN A 15 7.01 -0.77 -2.23
C ASN A 15 6.08 -0.54 -1.03
N CYS A 16 6.64 -0.35 0.16
CA CYS A 16 5.88 -0.03 1.37
C CYS A 16 5.09 1.27 1.28
N GLN A 17 5.62 2.26 0.54
CA GLN A 17 4.93 3.53 0.33
C GLN A 17 3.77 3.34 -0.66
N VAL A 18 4.01 2.63 -1.76
CA VAL A 18 2.96 2.26 -2.74
C VAL A 18 1.84 1.46 -2.09
N SER A 19 2.15 0.40 -1.33
CA SER A 19 1.16 -0.44 -0.65
C SER A 19 0.39 0.34 0.40
N SER A 20 1.04 1.20 1.18
CA SER A 20 0.34 2.05 2.15
C SER A 20 -0.56 3.07 1.45
N THR A 21 -0.12 3.70 0.36
CA THR A 21 -0.97 4.60 -0.43
C THR A 21 -2.18 3.86 -1.03
N LEU A 22 -1.98 2.64 -1.55
CA LEU A 22 -3.06 1.84 -2.12
C LEU A 22 -4.05 1.41 -1.05
N TYR A 23 -3.57 0.94 0.10
CA TYR A 23 -4.38 0.58 1.25
C TYR A 23 -5.28 1.75 1.69
N ASN A 24 -4.73 2.96 1.80
CA ASN A 24 -5.52 4.14 2.13
C ASN A 24 -6.58 4.45 1.07
N ALA A 25 -6.26 4.31 -0.23
CA ALA A 25 -7.25 4.48 -1.29
C ALA A 25 -8.37 3.43 -1.20
N ILE A 26 -8.03 2.17 -0.89
CA ILE A 26 -9.01 1.08 -0.71
C ILE A 26 -9.96 1.39 0.44
N LEU A 27 -9.45 1.90 1.58
CA LEU A 27 -10.28 2.26 2.74
C LEU A 27 -11.32 3.36 2.46
N LEU A 28 -11.13 4.14 1.39
CA LEU A 28 -12.07 5.18 0.97
C LEU A 28 -13.20 4.65 0.07
N VAL A 29 -13.12 3.40 -0.39
CA VAL A 29 -14.07 2.79 -1.31
C VAL A 29 -14.85 1.67 -0.58
N PRO A 30 -16.13 1.89 -0.20
CA PRO A 30 -16.89 0.94 0.63
C PRO A 30 -17.10 -0.44 0.00
N SER A 31 -17.03 -0.53 -1.33
CA SER A 31 -17.19 -1.79 -2.07
C SER A 31 -15.92 -2.64 -2.10
N LEU A 32 -14.79 -2.12 -1.60
CA LEU A 32 -13.54 -2.85 -1.50
C LEU A 32 -13.31 -3.34 -0.06
N GLU A 33 -13.09 -4.64 0.07
CA GLU A 33 -12.84 -5.31 1.35
C GLU A 33 -11.38 -5.70 1.45
N VAL A 34 -10.70 -5.31 2.53
CA VAL A 34 -9.31 -5.72 2.78
C VAL A 34 -9.32 -7.14 3.36
N LEU A 35 -8.67 -8.07 2.68
CA LEU A 35 -8.57 -9.48 3.06
C LEU A 35 -7.27 -9.79 3.80
N GLU A 36 -6.19 -9.07 3.49
CA GLU A 36 -4.89 -9.22 4.14
C GLU A 36 -4.21 -7.86 4.21
N ARG A 37 -3.72 -7.51 5.40
CA ARG A 37 -2.89 -6.34 5.64
C ARG A 37 -1.97 -6.63 6.81
N HIS A 38 -0.71 -6.22 6.67
CA HIS A 38 0.30 -6.31 7.73
C HIS A 38 0.80 -4.93 8.09
N GLU A 39 1.02 -4.71 9.38
CA GLU A 39 1.68 -3.51 9.90
C GLU A 39 3.19 -3.61 9.73
N HIS A 40 3.85 -2.47 9.61
CA HIS A 40 5.27 -2.39 9.82
C HIS A 40 5.56 -2.67 11.29
N GLY A 41 6.59 -3.47 11.58
CA GLY A 41 7.01 -3.73 12.97
C GLY A 41 7.63 -2.51 13.68
N LYS A 42 7.67 -1.34 13.02
CA LYS A 42 8.14 -0.05 13.55
C LYS A 42 7.30 1.06 12.90
N ASP A 43 7.10 2.15 13.64
CA ASP A 43 6.39 3.32 13.13
C ASP A 43 7.06 3.88 11.87
N VAL A 44 6.23 4.26 10.91
CA VAL A 44 6.65 4.85 9.63
C VAL A 44 6.21 6.31 9.56
N THR A 45 7.08 7.21 9.11
CA THR A 45 6.83 8.66 9.17
C THR A 45 6.00 9.21 8.00
N TYR A 46 5.72 8.39 6.99
CA TYR A 46 5.08 8.82 5.74
C TYR A 46 3.58 8.52 5.66
N VAL A 47 3.01 7.82 6.64
CA VAL A 47 1.56 7.60 6.79
C VAL A 47 1.17 7.65 8.27
N PRO A 48 -0.09 8.03 8.61
CA PRO A 48 -0.56 7.96 9.98
C PRO A 48 -0.57 6.53 10.56
N ASP A 49 -0.61 6.44 11.88
CA ASP A 49 -0.71 5.16 12.59
C ASP A 49 -1.94 4.35 12.14
N GLY A 50 -1.75 3.04 11.94
CA GLY A 50 -2.80 2.13 11.47
C GLY A 50 -3.18 2.31 9.99
N LYS A 51 -2.51 3.23 9.27
CA LYS A 51 -2.73 3.50 7.84
C LYS A 51 -1.60 2.96 6.96
N ASP A 52 -0.69 2.21 7.53
CA ASP A 52 0.40 1.57 6.83
C ASP A 52 0.02 0.14 6.37
N ALA A 53 0.65 -0.30 5.28
CA ALA A 53 0.56 -1.66 4.80
C ALA A 53 1.95 -2.14 4.36
N ALA A 54 2.53 -3.09 5.07
CA ALA A 54 3.81 -3.70 4.75
C ALA A 54 3.63 -4.84 3.74
N VAL A 55 4.47 -4.85 2.70
CA VAL A 55 4.56 -5.94 1.73
C VAL A 55 6.01 -6.38 1.58
N SER A 56 6.22 -7.67 1.43
CA SER A 56 7.54 -8.29 1.30
C SER A 56 7.38 -9.54 0.45
N TYR A 57 8.06 -9.55 -0.71
CA TYR A 57 7.92 -10.64 -1.69
C TYR A 57 8.12 -12.02 -1.03
N GLY A 58 7.15 -12.91 -1.22
CA GLY A 58 7.16 -14.26 -0.67
C GLY A 58 6.83 -14.38 0.83
N SER A 59 6.45 -13.30 1.52
CA SER A 59 6.14 -13.34 2.96
C SER A 59 4.93 -12.50 3.39
N LEU A 60 4.89 -11.21 3.04
CA LEU A 60 3.81 -10.29 3.43
C LEU A 60 3.13 -9.72 2.19
N ASP A 61 1.81 -9.66 2.19
CA ASP A 61 1.02 -9.17 1.06
C ASP A 61 -0.08 -8.18 1.50
N LEU A 62 -0.59 -7.42 0.54
CA LEU A 62 -1.80 -6.60 0.69
C LEU A 62 -2.86 -7.15 -0.26
N LYS A 63 -3.88 -7.82 0.30
CA LYS A 63 -4.97 -8.42 -0.48
C LYS A 63 -6.27 -7.69 -0.20
N PHE A 64 -7.03 -7.45 -1.26
CA PHE A 64 -8.37 -6.89 -1.17
C PHE A 64 -9.28 -7.50 -2.22
N LYS A 65 -10.58 -7.44 -1.95
CA LYS A 65 -11.63 -7.98 -2.81
C LYS A 65 -12.53 -6.86 -3.29
N ASN A 66 -12.80 -6.85 -4.58
CA ASN A 66 -13.86 -6.03 -5.16
C ASN A 66 -15.20 -6.76 -4.97
N ASN A 67 -16.03 -6.27 -4.05
CA ASN A 67 -17.38 -6.77 -3.82
C ASN A 67 -18.44 -5.95 -4.60
N SER A 68 -18.02 -5.04 -5.48
CA SER A 68 -18.94 -4.37 -6.42
C SER A 68 -19.22 -5.25 -7.65
N ASN A 69 -20.27 -4.90 -8.38
CA ASN A 69 -20.57 -5.48 -9.69
C ASN A 69 -19.87 -4.73 -10.84
N LYS A 70 -18.96 -3.80 -10.54
CA LYS A 70 -18.25 -2.97 -11.51
C LYS A 70 -16.79 -3.37 -11.59
N SER A 71 -16.15 -3.04 -12.70
CA SER A 71 -14.70 -3.19 -12.81
C SER A 71 -14.02 -2.02 -12.11
N ILE A 72 -12.84 -2.28 -11.54
CA ILE A 72 -12.02 -1.24 -10.90
C ILE A 72 -10.69 -1.17 -11.61
N ARG A 73 -10.33 0.04 -12.05
CA ARG A 73 -9.01 0.36 -12.58
C ARG A 73 -8.21 1.06 -11.49
N ILE A 74 -7.01 0.56 -11.25
CA ILE A 74 -6.03 1.18 -10.37
C ILE A 74 -5.10 2.01 -11.24
N GLU A 75 -5.08 3.32 -11.02
CA GLU A 75 -4.12 4.21 -11.65
C GLU A 75 -3.10 4.66 -10.61
N ALA A 76 -1.82 4.49 -10.92
CA ALA A 76 -0.72 4.88 -10.05
C ALA A 76 0.23 5.82 -10.79
N SER A 77 0.64 6.90 -10.12
CA SER A 77 1.67 7.81 -10.60
C SER A 77 2.58 8.22 -9.46
N SER A 78 3.82 8.59 -9.79
CA SER A 78 4.80 9.07 -8.83
C SER A 78 5.54 10.28 -9.39
N ASN A 79 5.87 11.22 -8.51
CA ASN A 79 6.84 12.28 -8.78
C ASN A 79 8.00 12.20 -7.77
N ASN A 80 8.87 13.20 -7.75
CA ASN A 80 10.06 13.22 -6.89
C ASN A 80 9.75 13.19 -5.37
N SER A 81 8.54 13.54 -4.95
CA SER A 81 8.17 13.67 -3.54
C SER A 81 6.93 12.88 -3.13
N SER A 82 6.08 12.44 -4.07
CA SER A 82 4.83 11.76 -3.74
C SER A 82 4.44 10.64 -4.71
N ILE A 83 3.64 9.71 -4.18
CA ILE A 83 2.96 8.65 -4.91
C ILE A 83 1.46 8.92 -4.81
N THR A 84 0.79 8.88 -5.94
CA THR A 84 -0.66 9.08 -6.04
C THR A 84 -1.29 7.82 -6.61
N ILE A 85 -2.33 7.34 -5.95
CA ILE A 85 -3.14 6.21 -6.42
C ILE A 85 -4.59 6.67 -6.53
N ARG A 86 -5.22 6.36 -7.67
CA ARG A 86 -6.65 6.60 -7.92
C ARG A 86 -7.33 5.29 -8.27
N LEU A 87 -8.47 5.04 -7.62
CA LEU A 87 -9.35 3.92 -7.92
C LEU A 87 -10.53 4.46 -8.74
N VAL A 88 -10.73 3.92 -9.94
CA VAL A 88 -11.77 4.33 -10.87
C VAL A 88 -12.69 3.15 -11.16
N GLU A 89 -13.95 3.26 -10.77
CA GLU A 89 -15.01 2.31 -11.16
C GLU A 89 -15.48 2.59 -12.58
N PHE A 90 -15.75 1.54 -13.36
CA PHE A 90 -16.31 1.64 -14.71
C PHE A 90 -17.18 0.42 -15.06
#